data_AF-A0AAX1RVH5-F1
#
_entry.id   AF-A0AAX1RVH5-F1
#
_cell.length_a   1.000
_cell.length_b   1.000
_cell.length_c   1.000
_cell.angle_alpha   90.00
_cell.angle_beta   90.00
_cell.angle_gamma   90.00
#
_symmetry.space_group_name_H-M   'P 1'
#
loop_
_entity.id
_entity.type
_entity.pdbx_description
1 polymer ?
#
loop_
_entity_poly.entity_id
_entity_poly.type
_entity_poly.pdbx_seq_one_letter_code
_entity_poly.pdbx_strand_id
1 'polypeptide(L)'
;MVASHSIQIIKKISTMMRGGNYYMTDTGIYKITCVPNGKIYVGCSRDIHRRFCQQITQLKGKRHYNDLFQKDFDRYGDNNFIVETLEICSDNELFYKERIWIKKLKSEYEEFGYNKAYNITNFDNYKTAININYNNREVNVIEFTDAIKESMSVGIRKYFSNSDNRLKLSLSKTTISRDTVLKIKKHLANDINITSKEISLLYNVGLNIVNHIVNIQSHELLASEYNHIIKNRATIKNNRVNKKMLQMYRDGKTYQSIADYIGLDIRNVIRRLKNIINKHDERCRYNVYKRKFEKRERIVKTYRKLGYTKLEISKRLKISRNTVDDILDDKLILKNKINEIRKMPNAKIYVA
;
A
#
# COMPACT_ATOMS: atom_id res chain seq x y z
N MET A 1 -1.15 -42.56 6.36
CA MET A 1 -2.17 -43.37 7.06
C MET A 1 -3.51 -42.67 6.87
N VAL A 2 -4.23 -43.04 5.79
CA VAL A 2 -5.56 -43.70 5.83
C VAL A 2 -6.60 -42.81 6.54
N ALA A 3 -7.32 -41.95 5.80
CA ALA A 3 -8.66 -42.16 5.21
C ALA A 3 -9.75 -42.20 6.31
N SER A 4 -10.83 -41.39 6.32
CA SER A 4 -11.95 -41.32 5.37
C SER A 4 -13.01 -40.42 6.08
N HIS A 5 -13.95 -39.67 5.49
CA HIS A 5 -15.11 -40.12 4.72
C HIS A 5 -15.92 -38.87 4.30
N SER A 6 -15.82 -38.40 3.05
CA SER A 6 -16.92 -37.63 2.46
C SER A 6 -17.87 -38.63 1.83
N ILE A 7 -18.80 -39.15 2.61
CA ILE A 7 -19.87 -40.02 2.10
C ILE A 7 -20.81 -39.12 1.27
N GLN A 8 -20.57 -39.05 -0.04
CA GLN A 8 -21.55 -38.50 -0.99
C GLN A 8 -22.61 -39.56 -1.26
N ILE A 9 -23.62 -39.62 -0.41
CA ILE A 9 -24.86 -40.35 -0.73
C ILE A 9 -25.65 -39.47 -1.70
N ILE A 10 -25.63 -39.83 -2.98
CA ILE A 10 -26.50 -39.26 -4.01
C ILE A 10 -27.76 -40.12 -4.07
N LYS A 11 -28.93 -39.56 -3.75
CA LYS A 11 -30.21 -40.30 -3.82
C LYS A 11 -31.25 -39.50 -4.59
N LYS A 12 -31.98 -40.18 -5.48
CA LYS A 12 -33.18 -39.63 -6.15
C LYS A 12 -34.37 -39.67 -5.19
N ILE A 13 -35.23 -38.66 -5.26
CA ILE A 13 -36.39 -38.47 -4.37
C ILE A 13 -37.37 -39.65 -4.43
N SER A 14 -37.55 -40.26 -5.60
CA SER A 14 -38.47 -41.38 -5.82
C SER A 14 -38.06 -42.70 -5.13
N THR A 15 -36.77 -42.86 -4.82
CA THR A 15 -36.22 -44.09 -4.20
C THR A 15 -36.28 -44.12 -2.67
N MET A 16 -36.55 -42.99 -2.01
CA MET A 16 -36.49 -42.90 -0.52
C MET A 16 -37.84 -43.12 0.18
N MET A 17 -38.95 -43.16 -0.57
CA MET A 17 -40.31 -43.23 -0.02
C MET A 17 -40.88 -44.66 0.10
N ARG A 18 -40.09 -45.71 -0.20
CA ARG A 18 -40.54 -47.12 -0.09
C ARG A 18 -39.65 -47.93 0.85
N GLY A 19 -40.18 -48.27 2.02
CA GLY A 19 -39.74 -49.41 2.82
C GLY A 19 -38.48 -49.19 3.66
N GLY A 20 -38.58 -49.53 4.95
CA GLY A 20 -37.56 -49.25 5.96
C GLY A 20 -36.27 -50.05 5.81
N ASN A 21 -35.17 -49.40 6.21
CA ASN A 21 -34.11 -49.96 7.04
C ASN A 21 -33.15 -48.84 7.45
N TYR A 22 -32.93 -48.71 8.77
CA TYR A 22 -31.95 -47.89 9.49
C TYR A 22 -31.23 -46.78 8.69
N TYR A 23 -31.79 -45.57 8.71
CA TYR A 23 -31.07 -44.38 8.25
C TYR A 23 -30.38 -43.74 9.46
N MET A 24 -29.05 -43.74 9.47
CA MET A 24 -28.26 -42.93 10.42
C MET A 24 -28.74 -41.48 10.31
N THR A 25 -29.18 -40.93 11.45
CA THR A 25 -29.53 -39.52 11.61
C THR A 25 -28.25 -38.71 11.59
N ASP A 26 -27.76 -38.39 10.39
CA ASP A 26 -26.54 -37.61 10.26
C ASP A 26 -26.82 -36.15 10.62
N THR A 27 -26.10 -35.65 11.62
CA THR A 27 -26.01 -34.22 11.90
C THR A 27 -25.06 -33.59 10.90
N GLY A 28 -25.52 -32.63 10.10
CA GLY A 28 -24.68 -32.06 9.06
C GLY A 28 -25.38 -31.11 8.08
N ILE A 29 -24.69 -30.86 6.98
CA ILE A 29 -25.07 -29.96 5.89
C ILE A 29 -25.47 -30.80 4.68
N TYR A 30 -26.58 -30.44 4.04
CA TYR A 30 -27.08 -31.07 2.82
C TYR A 30 -27.37 -30.01 1.75
N LYS A 31 -27.44 -30.47 0.49
CA LYS A 31 -27.96 -29.68 -0.63
C LYS A 31 -29.09 -30.38 -1.36
N ILE A 32 -29.98 -29.58 -1.94
CA ILE A 32 -31.01 -29.99 -2.89
C ILE A 32 -30.73 -29.27 -4.21
N THR A 33 -30.54 -30.02 -5.28
CA THR A 33 -30.26 -29.47 -6.62
C THR A 33 -31.47 -29.68 -7.52
N CYS A 34 -31.96 -28.61 -8.14
CA CYS A 34 -32.93 -28.70 -9.22
C CYS A 34 -32.19 -28.97 -10.54
N VAL A 35 -32.33 -30.18 -11.08
CA VAL A 35 -31.54 -30.62 -12.25
C VAL A 35 -31.78 -29.75 -13.49
N PRO A 36 -33.03 -29.37 -13.84
CA PRO A 36 -33.28 -28.62 -15.06
C PRO A 36 -32.70 -27.20 -15.09
N ASN A 37 -32.66 -26.49 -13.95
CA ASN A 37 -32.18 -25.10 -13.89
C ASN A 37 -30.83 -24.95 -13.16
N GLY A 38 -30.30 -26.03 -12.57
CA GLY A 38 -29.03 -26.05 -11.85
C GLY A 38 -29.04 -25.34 -10.48
N LYS A 39 -30.16 -24.79 -10.03
CA LYS A 39 -30.24 -24.04 -8.78
C LYS A 39 -30.17 -24.94 -7.55
N ILE A 40 -29.54 -24.44 -6.50
CA ILE A 40 -29.23 -25.20 -5.29
C ILE A 40 -29.89 -24.58 -4.05
N TYR A 41 -30.45 -25.43 -3.19
CA TYR A 41 -30.79 -25.09 -1.80
C TYR A 41 -29.79 -25.78 -0.88
N VAL A 42 -29.21 -25.06 0.07
CA VAL A 42 -28.33 -25.59 1.13
C VAL A 42 -29.05 -25.49 2.47
N GLY A 43 -28.97 -26.53 3.29
CA GLY A 43 -29.50 -26.50 4.64
C GLY A 43 -28.68 -27.32 5.62
N CYS A 44 -28.88 -27.09 6.91
CA CYS A 44 -28.31 -27.89 7.99
C CYS A 44 -29.39 -28.59 8.84
N SER A 45 -29.04 -29.68 9.51
CA SER A 45 -29.89 -30.29 10.54
C SER A 45 -29.13 -31.25 11.45
N ARG A 46 -29.67 -31.47 12.66
CA ARG A 46 -29.32 -32.61 13.52
C ARG A 46 -29.82 -33.96 12.95
N ASP A 47 -30.79 -33.90 12.04
CA ASP A 47 -31.33 -35.04 11.32
C ASP A 47 -31.70 -34.60 9.90
N ILE A 48 -30.72 -34.75 8.99
CA ILE A 48 -30.86 -34.35 7.58
C ILE A 48 -32.06 -35.03 6.93
N HIS A 49 -32.28 -36.32 7.21
CA HIS A 49 -33.35 -37.10 6.60
C HIS A 49 -34.72 -36.55 6.99
N ARG A 50 -34.97 -36.37 8.29
CA ARG A 50 -36.24 -35.82 8.78
C ARG A 50 -36.47 -34.41 8.26
N ARG A 51 -35.44 -33.56 8.26
CA ARG A 51 -35.55 -32.17 7.76
C ARG A 51 -35.89 -32.13 6.28
N PHE A 52 -35.29 -33.02 5.48
CA PHE A 52 -35.59 -33.14 4.07
C PHE A 52 -37.06 -33.55 3.83
N CYS A 53 -37.55 -34.60 4.51
CA CYS A 53 -38.94 -35.03 4.39
C CYS A 53 -39.94 -33.91 4.73
N GLN A 54 -39.62 -33.09 5.75
CA GLN A 54 -40.41 -31.90 6.07
C GLN A 54 -40.42 -30.90 4.92
N GLN A 55 -39.27 -30.60 4.29
CA GLN A 55 -39.20 -29.66 3.16
C GLN A 55 -40.05 -30.15 1.98
N ILE A 56 -39.96 -31.42 1.61
CA ILE A 56 -40.79 -32.00 0.54
C ILE A 56 -42.27 -31.95 0.87
N THR A 57 -42.64 -32.23 2.12
CA THR A 57 -44.05 -32.16 2.56
C THR A 57 -44.60 -30.73 2.45
N GLN A 58 -43.79 -29.73 2.81
CA GLN A 58 -44.15 -28.32 2.65
C GLN A 58 -44.29 -27.94 1.17
N LEU A 59 -43.36 -28.37 0.31
CA LEU A 59 -43.37 -28.12 -1.12
C LEU A 59 -44.59 -28.76 -1.80
N LYS A 60 -44.86 -30.05 -1.55
CA LYS A 60 -46.05 -30.74 -2.08
C LYS A 60 -47.35 -30.10 -1.58
N GLY A 61 -47.35 -29.62 -0.34
CA GLY A 61 -48.47 -28.92 0.27
C GLY A 61 -48.59 -27.45 -0.12
N LYS A 62 -47.76 -26.92 -1.04
CA LYS A 62 -47.72 -25.50 -1.46
C LYS A 62 -47.61 -24.50 -0.30
N ARG A 63 -46.87 -24.88 0.74
CA ARG A 63 -46.68 -24.11 1.99
C ARG A 63 -45.21 -23.85 2.29
N HIS A 64 -44.32 -24.08 1.33
CA HIS A 64 -42.90 -23.80 1.55
C HIS A 64 -42.66 -22.29 1.58
N TYR A 65 -41.93 -21.81 2.59
CA TYR A 65 -41.73 -20.39 2.85
C TYR A 65 -40.95 -19.64 1.76
N ASN A 66 -40.19 -20.35 0.92
CA ASN A 66 -39.50 -19.77 -0.22
C ASN A 66 -40.33 -19.94 -1.49
N ASP A 67 -40.94 -18.85 -1.94
CA ASP A 67 -41.78 -18.79 -3.13
C ASP A 67 -41.06 -19.19 -4.42
N LEU A 68 -39.78 -18.84 -4.58
CA LEU A 68 -39.00 -19.20 -5.77
C LEU A 68 -38.78 -20.71 -5.81
N PHE A 69 -38.41 -21.29 -4.68
CA PHE A 69 -38.22 -22.73 -4.58
C PHE A 69 -39.55 -23.48 -4.79
N GLN A 70 -40.64 -22.98 -4.22
CA GLN A 70 -41.99 -23.51 -4.44
C GLN A 70 -42.39 -23.46 -5.93
N LYS A 71 -42.17 -22.32 -6.60
CA LYS A 71 -42.48 -22.15 -8.03
C LYS A 71 -41.68 -23.10 -8.91
N ASP A 72 -40.38 -23.21 -8.69
CA ASP A 72 -39.53 -24.12 -9.47
C ASP A 72 -39.90 -25.60 -9.18
N PHE A 73 -40.28 -25.93 -7.94
CA PHE A 73 -40.77 -27.26 -7.59
C PHE A 73 -42.10 -27.60 -8.28
N ASP A 74 -43.06 -26.68 -8.26
CA ASP A 74 -44.35 -26.83 -8.95
C ASP A 74 -44.16 -26.95 -10.48
N ARG A 75 -43.15 -26.25 -11.03
CA ARG A 75 -42.85 -26.24 -12.47
C ARG A 75 -42.15 -27.52 -12.96
N TYR A 76 -41.12 -27.97 -12.26
CA TYR A 76 -40.28 -29.08 -12.71
C TYR A 76 -40.67 -30.43 -12.10
N GLY A 77 -41.45 -30.45 -11.03
CA GLY A 77 -41.88 -31.66 -10.35
C GLY A 77 -40.77 -32.29 -9.48
N ASP A 78 -41.19 -33.15 -8.55
CA ASP A 78 -40.32 -33.71 -7.51
C ASP A 78 -39.21 -34.62 -8.05
N ASN A 79 -39.44 -35.33 -9.16
CA ASN A 79 -38.43 -36.19 -9.80
C ASN A 79 -37.17 -35.44 -10.29
N ASN A 80 -37.25 -34.11 -10.42
CA ASN A 80 -36.17 -33.26 -10.93
C ASN A 80 -35.33 -32.61 -9.82
N PHE A 81 -35.55 -32.97 -8.56
CA PHE A 81 -34.75 -32.51 -7.43
C PHE A 81 -33.91 -33.66 -6.88
N ILE A 82 -32.62 -33.41 -6.64
CA ILE A 82 -31.67 -34.40 -6.11
C ILE A 82 -31.13 -33.92 -4.78
N VAL A 83 -31.03 -34.82 -3.80
CA VAL A 83 -30.47 -34.51 -2.48
C VAL A 83 -29.13 -35.18 -2.27
N GLU A 84 -28.21 -34.42 -1.69
CA GLU A 84 -26.84 -34.85 -1.43
C GLU A 84 -26.39 -34.33 -0.06
N THR A 85 -25.77 -35.17 0.75
CA THR A 85 -25.07 -34.74 1.97
C THR A 85 -23.75 -34.07 1.55
N LEU A 86 -23.53 -32.83 2.01
CA LEU A 86 -22.30 -32.07 1.76
C LEU A 86 -21.24 -32.35 2.82
N GLU A 87 -21.64 -32.38 4.10
CA GLU A 87 -20.71 -32.51 5.22
C GLU A 87 -21.43 -33.00 6.47
N ILE A 88 -20.87 -34.00 7.17
CA ILE A 88 -21.32 -34.40 8.51
C ILE A 88 -20.49 -33.59 9.52
N CYS A 89 -21.15 -32.95 10.49
CA CYS A 89 -20.46 -32.10 11.47
C CYS A 89 -21.11 -32.17 12.84
N SER A 90 -20.43 -31.59 13.84
CA SER A 90 -21.02 -31.45 15.17
C SER A 90 -22.13 -30.40 15.18
N ASP A 91 -23.06 -30.52 16.13
CA ASP A 91 -24.21 -29.61 16.26
C ASP A 91 -23.81 -28.13 16.40
N ASN A 92 -22.76 -27.86 17.18
CA ASN A 92 -22.25 -26.52 17.42
C ASN A 92 -21.66 -25.85 16.17
N GLU A 93 -21.38 -26.60 15.12
CA GLU A 93 -20.80 -26.10 13.88
C GLU A 93 -21.83 -25.88 12.76
N LEU A 94 -23.08 -26.35 12.91
CA LEU A 94 -24.08 -26.42 11.83
C LEU A 94 -24.29 -25.07 11.15
N PHE A 95 -24.60 -24.01 11.90
CA PHE A 95 -24.87 -22.69 11.32
C PHE A 95 -23.65 -22.06 10.66
N TYR A 96 -22.46 -22.28 11.22
CA TYR A 96 -21.22 -21.76 10.67
C TYR A 96 -20.88 -22.45 9.34
N LYS A 97 -20.95 -23.78 9.30
CA LYS A 97 -20.69 -24.59 8.11
C LYS A 97 -21.76 -24.40 7.03
N GLU A 98 -23.03 -24.27 7.40
CA GLU A 98 -24.12 -23.93 6.48
C GLU A 98 -23.84 -22.62 5.75
N ARG A 99 -23.42 -21.56 6.46
CA ARG A 99 -23.08 -20.27 5.83
C ARG A 99 -21.87 -20.37 4.90
N ILE A 100 -20.87 -21.19 5.23
CA ILE A 100 -19.71 -21.43 4.35
C ILE A 100 -20.19 -22.09 3.06
N TRP A 101 -21.00 -23.14 3.16
CA TRP A 101 -21.49 -23.88 2.00
C TRP A 101 -22.44 -23.05 1.12
N ILE A 102 -23.31 -22.25 1.73
CA ILE A 102 -24.19 -21.30 1.01
C ILE A 102 -23.34 -20.38 0.13
N LYS A 103 -22.35 -19.69 0.72
CA LYS A 103 -21.45 -18.77 -0.01
C LYS A 103 -20.61 -19.48 -1.05
N LYS A 104 -20.09 -20.67 -0.73
CA LYS A 104 -19.25 -21.46 -1.64
C LYS A 104 -20.01 -21.87 -2.90
N LEU A 105 -21.31 -22.19 -2.75
CA LEU A 105 -22.19 -22.57 -3.85
C LEU A 105 -23.00 -21.40 -4.42
N LYS A 106 -22.85 -20.19 -3.85
CA LYS A 106 -23.58 -18.96 -4.23
C LYS A 106 -25.10 -19.11 -4.18
N SER A 107 -25.59 -20.06 -3.39
CA SER A 107 -27.02 -20.42 -3.33
C SER A 107 -27.92 -19.29 -2.82
N GLU A 108 -27.35 -18.23 -2.23
CA GLU A 108 -28.05 -17.03 -1.80
C GLU A 108 -28.55 -16.17 -2.97
N TYR A 109 -27.89 -16.22 -4.12
CA TYR A 109 -28.29 -15.45 -5.30
C TYR A 109 -29.36 -16.21 -6.08
N GLU A 110 -30.46 -15.54 -6.43
CA GLU A 110 -31.63 -16.12 -7.12
C GLU A 110 -31.30 -16.77 -8.47
N GLU A 111 -30.20 -16.34 -9.11
CA GLU A 111 -29.64 -16.96 -10.32
C GLU A 111 -29.08 -18.37 -10.06
N PHE A 112 -28.48 -18.61 -8.89
CA PHE A 112 -27.73 -19.83 -8.58
C PHE A 112 -28.40 -20.71 -7.52
N GLY A 113 -29.38 -20.20 -6.77
CA GLY A 113 -30.00 -20.99 -5.71
C GLY A 113 -31.22 -20.40 -5.03
N TYR A 114 -31.59 -21.08 -3.94
CA TYR A 114 -32.83 -20.89 -3.19
C TYR A 114 -32.59 -20.39 -1.76
N ASN A 115 -31.38 -20.00 -1.38
CA ASN A 115 -31.06 -19.49 -0.04
C ASN A 115 -31.23 -17.97 0.07
N LYS A 116 -32.29 -17.40 -0.53
CA LYS A 116 -32.52 -15.95 -0.62
C LYS A 116 -32.57 -15.24 0.74
N ALA A 117 -32.98 -15.93 1.81
CA ALA A 117 -32.92 -15.41 3.18
C ALA A 117 -31.49 -15.06 3.65
N TYR A 118 -30.45 -15.63 3.00
CA TYR A 118 -29.04 -15.33 3.25
C TYR A 118 -28.49 -14.24 2.31
N ASN A 119 -29.29 -13.80 1.33
CA ASN A 119 -29.05 -12.64 0.46
C ASN A 119 -29.50 -11.32 1.13
N ILE A 120 -29.89 -11.37 2.41
CA ILE A 120 -30.13 -10.16 3.17
C ILE A 120 -28.78 -9.46 3.34
N THR A 121 -28.57 -8.40 2.55
CA THR A 121 -27.81 -7.24 3.00
C THR A 121 -28.33 -6.90 4.40
N ASN A 122 -27.50 -7.10 5.42
CA ASN A 122 -27.71 -6.52 6.74
C ASN A 122 -28.17 -5.05 6.58
N PHE A 123 -29.11 -4.61 7.42
CA PHE A 123 -29.88 -3.35 7.38
C PHE A 123 -31.10 -3.46 6.44
N ASP A 124 -32.31 -3.77 6.91
CA ASP A 124 -33.14 -2.75 7.57
C ASP A 124 -34.09 -3.22 8.69
N ASN A 125 -34.44 -4.52 8.80
CA ASN A 125 -35.38 -4.95 9.85
C ASN A 125 -34.76 -5.08 11.25
N TYR A 126 -33.44 -5.24 11.35
CA TYR A 126 -32.74 -5.33 12.63
C TYR A 126 -32.72 -3.98 13.38
N LYS A 127 -32.61 -2.85 12.67
CA LYS A 127 -32.63 -1.51 13.29
C LYS A 127 -34.01 -1.17 13.86
N THR A 128 -35.08 -1.50 13.14
CA THR A 128 -36.45 -1.24 13.58
C THR A 128 -36.84 -2.15 14.75
N ALA A 129 -36.47 -3.44 14.71
CA ALA A 129 -36.70 -4.37 15.82
C ALA A 129 -35.83 -4.06 17.05
N ILE A 130 -34.60 -3.55 16.87
CA ILE A 130 -33.79 -3.01 17.96
C ILE A 130 -34.47 -1.79 18.57
N ASN A 131 -34.92 -0.80 17.80
CA ASN A 131 -35.54 0.41 18.37
C ASN A 131 -36.78 0.10 19.21
N ILE A 132 -37.59 -0.88 18.80
CA ILE A 132 -38.75 -1.35 19.57
C ILE A 132 -38.32 -2.10 20.85
N ASN A 133 -37.26 -2.92 20.79
CA ASN A 133 -36.71 -3.61 21.97
C ASN A 133 -35.91 -2.69 22.91
N TYR A 134 -35.28 -1.63 22.40
CA TYR A 134 -34.43 -0.71 23.16
C TYR A 134 -35.27 0.16 24.10
N ASN A 135 -36.46 0.54 23.66
CA ASN A 135 -37.40 1.33 24.47
C ASN A 135 -38.11 0.50 25.55
N ASN A 136 -38.08 -0.83 25.46
CA ASN A 136 -38.83 -1.75 26.34
C ASN A 136 -37.94 -2.69 27.17
N ARG A 137 -36.61 -2.53 27.17
CA ARG A 137 -35.70 -3.31 28.04
C ARG A 137 -35.36 -2.53 29.29
N GLU A 138 -35.67 -3.08 30.45
CA GLU A 138 -34.95 -2.70 31.68
C GLU A 138 -33.47 -3.08 31.49
N VAL A 139 -32.62 -2.06 31.40
CA VAL A 139 -31.18 -2.23 31.25
C VAL A 139 -30.62 -2.56 32.64
N ASN A 140 -30.10 -3.78 32.82
CA ASN A 140 -29.18 -4.04 33.93
C ASN A 140 -27.92 -3.20 33.71
N VAL A 141 -27.81 -2.08 34.41
CA VAL A 141 -26.64 -1.21 34.39
C VAL A 141 -25.49 -1.96 35.04
N ILE A 142 -24.60 -2.53 34.22
CA ILE A 142 -23.30 -3.00 34.73
C ILE A 142 -22.51 -1.74 35.07
N GLU A 143 -22.30 -1.48 36.35
CA GLU A 143 -21.40 -0.41 36.77
C GLU A 143 -19.99 -0.75 36.28
N PHE A 144 -19.45 0.09 35.40
CA PHE A 144 -18.06 0.01 34.98
C PHE A 144 -17.17 0.44 36.15
N THR A 145 -16.97 -0.47 37.09
CA THR A 145 -15.99 -0.31 38.15
C THR A 145 -14.60 -0.18 37.52
N ASP A 146 -13.71 0.56 38.18
CA ASP A 146 -12.38 0.80 37.64
C ASP A 146 -11.57 -0.49 37.46
N ALA A 147 -11.88 -1.53 38.25
CA ALA A 147 -11.32 -2.87 38.09
C ALA A 147 -11.70 -3.53 36.75
N ILE A 148 -12.95 -3.38 36.31
CA ILE A 148 -13.42 -3.93 35.02
C ILE A 148 -12.79 -3.16 33.85
N LYS A 149 -12.74 -1.83 33.94
CA LYS A 149 -12.07 -0.99 32.92
C LYS A 149 -10.59 -1.36 32.79
N GLU A 150 -9.91 -1.57 33.92
CA GLU A 150 -8.49 -1.93 33.92
C GLU A 150 -8.24 -3.32 33.34
N SER A 151 -9.05 -4.32 33.70
CA SER A 151 -8.98 -5.68 33.12
C SER A 151 -9.15 -5.67 31.59
N MET A 152 -10.11 -4.89 31.09
CA MET A 152 -10.31 -4.71 29.65
C MET A 152 -9.10 -4.02 28.99
N SER A 153 -8.53 -3.00 29.64
CA SER A 153 -7.34 -2.29 29.15
C SER A 153 -6.11 -3.18 29.09
N VAL A 154 -5.91 -4.04 30.11
CA VAL A 154 -4.82 -5.04 30.16
C VAL A 154 -4.93 -6.04 29.00
N GLY A 155 -6.14 -6.56 28.74
CA GLY A 155 -6.37 -7.51 27.64
C GLY A 155 -6.03 -6.92 26.28
N ILE A 156 -6.44 -5.67 26.05
CA ILE A 156 -6.12 -4.92 24.83
C ILE A 156 -4.60 -4.71 24.71
N ARG A 157 -3.94 -4.24 25.77
CA ARG A 157 -2.47 -4.04 25.77
C ARG A 157 -1.71 -5.34 25.48
N LYS A 158 -2.19 -6.48 26.01
CA LYS A 158 -1.59 -7.81 25.77
C LYS A 158 -1.82 -8.31 24.34
N TYR A 159 -2.99 -8.09 23.76
CA TYR A 159 -3.24 -8.44 22.36
C TYR A 159 -2.34 -7.64 21.41
N PHE A 160 -2.25 -6.33 21.68
CA PHE A 160 -1.39 -5.41 20.95
C PHE A 160 0.07 -5.49 21.38
N SER A 161 0.52 -6.32 22.32
CA SER A 161 1.97 -6.46 22.60
C SER A 161 2.67 -7.34 21.58
N ASN A 162 1.93 -8.27 20.96
CA ASN A 162 2.44 -9.20 19.95
C ASN A 162 2.54 -8.54 18.56
N SER A 163 3.75 -8.53 17.99
CA SER A 163 4.04 -7.98 16.66
C SER A 163 3.22 -8.64 15.55
N ASP A 164 2.96 -9.95 15.63
CA ASP A 164 2.22 -10.69 14.61
C ASP A 164 0.74 -10.33 14.59
N ASN A 165 0.15 -10.05 15.75
CA ASN A 165 -1.25 -9.63 15.83
C ASN A 165 -1.44 -8.24 15.21
N ARG A 166 -0.48 -7.32 15.44
CA ARG A 166 -0.49 -6.00 14.79
C ARG A 166 -0.30 -6.12 13.27
N LEU A 167 0.59 -7.00 12.82
CA LEU A 167 0.81 -7.31 11.40
C LEU A 167 -0.45 -7.89 10.75
N LYS A 168 -1.12 -8.86 11.38
CA LYS A 168 -2.38 -9.46 10.90
C LYS A 168 -3.50 -8.43 10.77
N LEU A 169 -3.63 -7.51 11.73
CA LEU A 169 -4.61 -6.42 11.68
C LEU A 169 -4.30 -5.40 10.57
N SER A 170 -3.02 -5.16 10.29
CA SER A 170 -2.61 -4.29 9.17
C SER A 170 -2.88 -4.94 7.81
N LEU A 171 -2.71 -6.27 7.71
CA LEU A 171 -2.94 -7.07 6.50
C LEU A 171 -4.41 -7.29 6.18
N SER A 172 -5.29 -7.38 7.18
CA SER A 172 -6.73 -7.60 6.95
C SER A 172 -7.44 -6.41 6.30
N LYS A 173 -6.79 -5.23 6.26
CA LYS A 173 -7.34 -4.01 5.65
C LYS A 173 -7.04 -3.88 4.15
N THR A 174 -6.29 -4.79 3.51
CA THR A 174 -5.75 -4.55 2.16
C THR A 174 -6.08 -5.63 1.12
N THR A 175 -6.33 -5.19 -0.12
CA THR A 175 -6.63 -6.01 -1.31
C THR A 175 -5.36 -6.53 -2.03
N ILE A 176 -4.16 -6.23 -1.53
CA ILE A 176 -2.87 -6.47 -2.20
C ILE A 176 -2.05 -7.54 -1.48
N SER A 177 -1.38 -8.40 -2.26
CA SER A 177 -0.46 -9.41 -1.74
C SER A 177 0.73 -8.81 -0.97
N ARG A 178 1.10 -9.47 0.14
CA ARG A 178 2.25 -9.11 0.98
C ARG A 178 3.55 -8.95 0.18
N ASP A 179 3.79 -9.84 -0.78
CA ASP A 179 5.01 -9.83 -1.60
C ASP A 179 5.08 -8.57 -2.49
N THR A 180 3.94 -8.16 -3.04
CA THR A 180 3.84 -6.93 -3.85
C THR A 180 4.17 -5.69 -3.00
N VAL A 181 3.65 -5.60 -1.78
CA VAL A 181 3.95 -4.48 -0.87
C VAL A 181 5.43 -4.45 -0.51
N LEU A 182 6.05 -5.60 -0.27
CA LEU A 182 7.48 -5.70 0.02
C LEU A 182 8.34 -5.22 -1.16
N LYS A 183 8.00 -5.65 -2.38
CA LYS A 183 8.66 -5.20 -3.61
C LYS A 183 8.52 -3.69 -3.79
N ILE A 184 7.31 -3.15 -3.64
CA ILE A 184 7.05 -1.71 -3.69
C ILE A 184 7.93 -0.94 -2.70
N LYS A 185 7.98 -1.36 -1.43
CA LYS A 185 8.81 -0.70 -0.41
C LYS A 185 10.30 -0.77 -0.72
N LYS A 186 10.80 -1.90 -1.23
CA LYS A 186 12.20 -2.03 -1.66
C LYS A 186 12.54 -1.06 -2.80
N HIS A 187 11.69 -0.96 -3.82
CA HIS A 187 11.89 0.00 -4.92
C HIS A 187 11.81 1.45 -4.42
N LEU A 188 10.86 1.76 -3.53
CA LEU A 188 10.75 3.05 -2.85
C LEU A 188 11.89 3.33 -1.85
N ALA A 189 12.72 2.37 -1.48
CA ALA A 189 13.90 2.66 -0.65
C ALA A 189 15.13 2.87 -1.53
N ASN A 190 15.30 2.01 -2.54
CA ASN A 190 16.51 1.92 -3.34
C ASN A 190 16.58 2.99 -4.43
N ASP A 191 15.47 3.26 -5.12
CA ASP A 191 15.41 4.26 -6.17
C ASP A 191 14.68 5.51 -5.69
N ILE A 192 15.43 6.57 -5.35
CA ILE A 192 14.88 7.85 -4.88
C ILE A 192 14.19 8.66 -6.00
N ASN A 193 14.44 8.33 -7.26
CA ASN A 193 13.84 9.06 -8.39
C ASN A 193 12.54 8.44 -8.88
N ILE A 194 12.29 7.15 -8.61
CA ILE A 194 11.05 6.49 -9.02
C ILE A 194 9.82 7.22 -8.47
N THR A 195 8.83 7.37 -9.34
CA THR A 195 7.56 8.05 -9.05
C THR A 195 6.49 7.06 -8.62
N SER A 196 5.49 7.53 -7.86
CA SER A 196 4.34 6.70 -7.49
C SER A 196 3.57 6.16 -8.71
N LYS A 197 3.58 6.89 -9.83
CA LYS A 197 2.95 6.49 -11.09
C LYS A 197 3.70 5.33 -11.75
N GLU A 198 5.02 5.41 -11.83
CA GLU A 198 5.85 4.32 -12.38
C GLU A 198 5.69 3.05 -11.55
N ILE A 199 5.63 3.14 -10.22
CA ILE A 199 5.39 1.99 -9.35
C ILE A 199 3.99 1.41 -9.55
N SER A 200 2.98 2.27 -9.69
CA SER A 200 1.60 1.86 -9.94
C SER A 200 1.51 1.03 -11.22
N LEU A 201 2.17 1.46 -12.30
CA LEU A 201 2.24 0.73 -13.56
C LEU A 201 3.05 -0.56 -13.44
N LEU A 202 4.21 -0.51 -12.77
CA LEU A 202 5.12 -1.66 -12.65
C LEU A 202 4.47 -2.87 -11.94
N TYR A 203 3.63 -2.62 -10.95
CA TYR A 203 2.98 -3.66 -10.16
C TYR A 203 1.49 -3.82 -10.43
N ASN A 204 0.93 -3.09 -11.40
CA ASN A 204 -0.50 -3.02 -11.69
C ASN A 204 -1.34 -2.77 -10.42
N VAL A 205 -0.93 -1.77 -9.65
CA VAL A 205 -1.55 -1.38 -8.37
C VAL A 205 -2.15 0.01 -8.50
N GLY A 206 -3.35 0.23 -7.96
CA GLY A 206 -3.97 1.56 -7.95
C GLY A 206 -3.08 2.62 -7.27
N LEU A 207 -3.00 3.80 -7.88
CA LEU A 207 -2.14 4.91 -7.43
C LEU A 207 -2.39 5.31 -5.96
N ASN A 208 -3.66 5.25 -5.52
CA ASN A 208 -4.05 5.54 -4.14
C ASN A 208 -3.35 4.64 -3.13
N ILE A 209 -3.16 3.36 -3.48
CA ILE A 209 -2.53 2.38 -2.59
C ILE A 209 -1.03 2.65 -2.51
N VAL A 210 -0.39 2.97 -3.63
CA VAL A 210 1.02 3.39 -3.64
C VAL A 210 1.22 4.64 -2.80
N ASN A 211 0.32 5.64 -2.91
CA ASN A 211 0.38 6.84 -2.09
C ASN A 211 0.18 6.56 -0.59
N HIS A 212 -0.72 5.65 -0.22
CA HIS A 212 -0.86 5.22 1.18
C HIS A 212 0.40 4.54 1.71
N ILE A 213 1.13 3.80 0.88
CA ILE A 213 2.41 3.18 1.25
C ILE A 213 3.50 4.24 1.41
N VAL A 214 3.60 5.18 0.45
CA VAL A 214 4.58 6.28 0.48
C VAL A 214 4.38 7.18 1.71
N ASN A 215 3.12 7.46 2.06
CA ASN A 215 2.77 8.26 3.24
C ASN A 215 2.78 7.45 4.55
N ILE A 216 3.09 6.14 4.51
CA ILE A 216 3.08 5.23 5.67
C ILE A 216 1.72 5.25 6.40
N GLN A 217 0.64 5.41 5.65
CA GLN A 217 -0.74 5.28 6.16
C GLN A 217 -1.19 3.81 6.18
N SER A 218 -0.45 2.94 5.47
CA SER A 218 -0.74 1.51 5.38
C SER A 218 0.55 0.69 5.52
N HIS A 219 0.40 -0.55 5.95
CA HIS A 219 1.48 -1.55 5.99
C HIS A 219 2.72 -1.08 6.77
N GLU A 220 2.55 -0.29 7.83
CA GLU A 220 3.66 0.29 8.60
C GLU A 220 4.62 -0.79 9.12
N LEU A 221 4.09 -1.90 9.60
CA LEU A 221 4.87 -2.97 10.22
C LEU A 221 5.57 -3.90 9.21
N LEU A 222 5.23 -3.81 7.93
CA LEU A 222 5.87 -4.61 6.87
C LEU A 222 7.12 -3.91 6.38
N ALA A 223 8.29 -4.54 6.54
CA ALA A 223 9.58 -3.98 6.13
C ALA A 223 9.80 -2.55 6.68
N SER A 224 9.70 -2.44 8.00
CA SER A 224 9.77 -1.18 8.73
C SER A 224 11.13 -0.48 8.59
N GLU A 225 12.19 -1.23 8.24
CA GLU A 225 13.52 -0.71 7.92
C GLU A 225 13.51 0.32 6.78
N TYR A 226 12.56 0.21 5.84
CA TYR A 226 12.46 1.13 4.71
C TYR A 226 11.62 2.37 5.01
N ASN A 227 10.77 2.34 6.04
CA ASN A 227 9.82 3.42 6.33
C ASN A 227 10.51 4.76 6.53
N HIS A 228 11.62 4.81 7.28
CA HIS A 228 12.35 6.05 7.50
C HIS A 228 12.86 6.66 6.18
N ILE A 229 13.35 5.83 5.26
CA ILE A 229 13.84 6.26 3.95
C ILE A 229 12.67 6.77 3.12
N ILE A 230 11.58 6.00 3.05
CA ILE A 230 10.37 6.31 2.28
C ILE A 230 9.77 7.65 2.71
N LYS A 231 9.59 7.86 4.02
CA LYS A 231 9.07 9.09 4.61
C LYS A 231 9.91 10.31 4.25
N ASN A 232 11.24 10.15 4.27
CA ASN A 232 12.20 11.25 4.06
C ASN A 232 12.69 11.38 2.61
N ARG A 233 12.10 10.67 1.64
CA ARG A 233 12.54 10.67 0.23
C ARG A 233 12.71 12.07 -0.35
N ALA A 234 11.73 12.95 -0.12
CA ALA A 234 11.77 14.32 -0.64
C ALA A 234 12.97 15.11 -0.07
N THR A 235 13.18 15.02 1.24
CA THR A 235 14.32 15.65 1.94
C THR A 235 15.65 15.08 1.43
N ILE A 236 15.76 13.75 1.31
CA ILE A 236 16.97 13.08 0.81
C ILE A 236 17.27 13.51 -0.64
N LYS A 237 16.25 13.56 -1.51
CA LYS A 237 16.38 14.03 -2.89
C LYS A 237 16.87 15.48 -2.93
N ASN A 238 16.28 16.35 -2.12
CA ASN A 238 16.70 17.75 -2.02
C ASN A 238 18.15 17.89 -1.53
N ASN A 239 18.56 17.10 -0.54
CA ASN A 239 19.92 17.10 -0.02
C ASN A 239 20.94 16.61 -1.06
N ARG A 240 20.59 15.60 -1.87
CA ARG A 240 21.45 15.13 -2.98
C ARG A 240 21.64 16.22 -4.04
N VAL A 241 20.57 16.90 -4.42
CA VAL A 241 20.62 18.02 -5.38
C VAL A 241 21.47 19.16 -4.81
N ASN A 242 21.25 19.54 -3.55
CA ASN A 242 22.05 20.55 -2.84
C ASN A 242 23.54 20.20 -2.82
N LYS A 243 23.89 18.95 -2.49
CA LYS A 243 25.28 18.49 -2.46
C LYS A 243 25.95 18.57 -3.83
N LYS A 244 25.24 18.18 -4.90
CA LYS A 244 25.74 18.32 -6.28
C LYS A 244 25.95 19.79 -6.66
N MET A 245 24.98 20.66 -6.37
CA MET A 245 25.08 22.10 -6.63
C MET A 245 26.26 22.73 -5.89
N LEU A 246 26.46 22.37 -4.62
CA LEU A 246 27.56 22.87 -3.80
C LEU A 246 28.92 22.41 -4.34
N GLN A 247 29.03 21.16 -4.78
CA GLN A 247 30.25 20.66 -5.42
C GLN A 247 30.58 21.45 -6.69
N MET A 248 29.61 21.61 -7.60
CA MET A 248 29.82 22.39 -8.82
C MET A 248 30.15 23.87 -8.52
N TYR A 249 29.58 24.41 -7.44
CA TYR A 249 29.90 25.74 -6.96
C TYR A 249 31.36 25.85 -6.52
N ARG A 250 31.86 24.88 -5.73
CA ARG A 250 33.27 24.78 -5.30
C ARG A 250 34.21 24.63 -6.49
N ASP A 251 33.80 23.91 -7.54
CA ASP A 251 34.56 23.72 -8.78
C ASP A 251 34.61 24.99 -9.66
N GLY A 252 33.97 26.09 -9.22
CA GLY A 252 33.99 27.38 -9.91
C GLY A 252 33.08 27.45 -11.14
N LYS A 253 32.07 26.57 -11.25
CA LYS A 253 31.05 26.64 -12.31
C LYS A 253 30.17 27.88 -12.12
N THR A 254 29.67 28.44 -13.23
CA THR A 254 28.73 29.58 -13.20
C THR A 254 27.37 29.13 -12.68
N TYR A 255 26.59 30.05 -12.10
CA TYR A 255 25.24 29.72 -11.65
C TYR A 255 24.35 29.22 -12.79
N GLN A 256 24.51 29.78 -14.01
CA GLN A 256 23.82 29.32 -15.21
C GLN A 256 24.19 27.87 -15.55
N SER A 257 25.48 27.53 -15.59
CA SER A 257 25.91 26.15 -15.88
C SER A 257 25.43 25.14 -14.84
N ILE A 258 25.28 25.57 -13.57
CA ILE A 258 24.69 24.73 -12.51
C ILE A 258 23.18 24.57 -12.73
N ALA A 259 22.49 25.65 -13.10
CA ALA A 259 21.06 25.66 -13.41
C ALA A 259 20.74 24.71 -14.57
N ASP A 260 21.48 24.82 -15.68
CA ASP A 260 21.30 23.99 -16.88
C ASP A 260 21.54 22.50 -16.57
N TYR A 261 22.56 22.18 -15.78
CA TYR A 261 22.88 20.80 -15.41
C TYR A 261 21.85 20.16 -14.48
N ILE A 262 21.31 20.93 -13.53
CA ILE A 262 20.34 20.42 -12.56
C ILE A 262 18.90 20.47 -13.13
N GLY A 263 18.65 21.28 -14.15
CA GLY A 263 17.31 21.52 -14.71
C GLY A 263 16.45 22.40 -13.81
N LEU A 264 17.05 23.41 -13.16
CA LEU A 264 16.34 24.37 -12.31
C LEU A 264 16.56 25.79 -12.81
N ASP A 265 15.61 26.68 -12.53
CA ASP A 265 15.77 28.11 -12.79
C ASP A 265 16.98 28.70 -12.03
N ILE A 266 17.70 29.62 -12.68
CA ILE A 266 18.91 30.24 -12.12
C ILE A 266 18.64 30.95 -10.79
N ARG A 267 17.48 31.60 -10.60
CA ARG A 267 17.14 32.29 -9.35
C ARG A 267 16.95 31.29 -8.22
N ASN A 268 16.34 30.15 -8.52
CA ASN A 268 16.20 29.05 -7.56
C ASN A 268 17.56 28.47 -7.15
N VAL A 269 18.48 28.32 -8.10
CA VAL A 269 19.86 27.88 -7.82
C VAL A 269 20.56 28.87 -6.89
N ILE A 270 20.52 30.15 -7.20
CA ILE A 270 21.15 31.21 -6.40
C ILE A 270 20.56 31.22 -4.98
N ARG A 271 19.23 31.23 -4.86
CA ARG A 271 18.55 31.23 -3.56
C ARG A 271 18.93 30.02 -2.71
N ARG A 272 18.91 28.81 -3.29
CA ARG A 272 19.30 27.57 -2.58
C ARG A 272 20.75 27.61 -2.14
N LEU A 273 21.66 27.98 -3.03
CA LEU A 273 23.10 28.03 -2.72
C LEU A 273 23.40 29.07 -1.64
N LYS A 274 22.80 30.26 -1.69
CA LYS A 274 22.98 31.29 -0.64
C LYS A 274 22.66 30.78 0.76
N ASN A 275 21.67 29.91 0.90
CA ASN A 275 21.28 29.35 2.19
C ASN A 275 22.20 28.22 2.69
N ILE A 276 23.03 27.64 1.82
CA ILE A 276 23.81 26.43 2.11
C ILE A 276 25.32 26.72 2.16
N ILE A 277 25.78 27.68 1.36
CA ILE A 277 27.20 28.05 1.24
C ILE A 277 27.73 28.52 2.59
N ASN A 278 28.89 27.99 2.96
CA ASN A 278 29.66 28.47 4.10
C ASN A 278 31.00 29.11 3.65
N LYS A 279 31.74 29.67 4.62
CA LYS A 279 33.04 30.32 4.36
C LYS A 279 34.07 29.38 3.71
N HIS A 280 34.00 28.08 4.01
CA HIS A 280 34.90 27.09 3.39
C HIS A 280 34.59 26.92 1.90
N ASP A 281 33.32 26.87 1.53
CA ASP A 281 32.88 26.75 0.13
C ASP A 281 33.32 27.95 -0.73
N GLU A 282 33.18 29.16 -0.16
CA GLU A 282 33.67 30.38 -0.79
C GLU A 282 35.18 30.35 -1.01
N ARG A 283 35.94 29.88 0.00
CA ARG A 283 37.38 29.71 -0.10
C ARG A 283 37.77 28.68 -1.16
N CYS A 284 37.08 27.55 -1.25
CA CYS A 284 37.29 26.55 -2.30
C CYS A 284 37.10 27.14 -3.70
N ARG A 285 35.96 27.81 -3.93
CA ARG A 285 35.65 28.44 -5.21
C ARG A 285 36.67 29.52 -5.58
N TYR A 286 37.08 30.32 -4.60
CA TYR A 286 38.11 31.33 -4.78
C TYR A 286 39.45 30.72 -5.19
N ASN A 287 39.91 29.65 -4.53
CA ASN A 287 41.16 28.99 -4.87
C ASN A 287 41.16 28.46 -6.31
N VAL A 288 40.01 27.97 -6.80
CA VAL A 288 39.87 27.56 -8.21
C VAL A 288 40.03 28.76 -9.16
N TYR A 289 39.41 29.89 -8.86
CA TYR A 289 39.55 31.10 -9.67
C TYR A 289 40.95 31.69 -9.63
N LYS A 290 41.59 31.71 -8.45
CA LYS A 290 42.98 32.14 -8.29
C LYS A 290 43.92 31.30 -9.15
N ARG A 291 43.83 29.96 -9.10
CA ARG A 291 44.67 29.07 -9.93
C ARG A 291 44.44 29.28 -11.42
N LYS A 292 43.18 29.45 -11.85
CA LYS A 292 42.85 29.75 -13.25
C LYS A 292 43.44 31.08 -13.70
N PHE A 293 43.37 32.09 -12.83
CA PHE A 293 43.95 33.40 -13.07
C PHE A 293 45.48 33.34 -13.19
N GLU A 294 46.17 32.79 -12.19
CA GLU A 294 47.65 32.65 -12.19
C GLU A 294 48.16 31.84 -13.39
N LYS A 295 47.43 30.80 -13.81
CA LYS A 295 47.75 30.06 -15.04
C LYS A 295 47.65 30.96 -16.26
N ARG A 296 46.58 31.74 -16.38
CA ARG A 296 46.35 32.65 -17.51
C ARG A 296 47.37 33.79 -17.54
N GLU A 297 47.67 34.38 -16.39
CA GLU A 297 48.70 35.41 -16.23
C GLU A 297 50.07 34.91 -16.71
N ARG A 298 50.48 33.72 -16.25
CA ARG A 298 51.73 33.10 -16.72
C ARG A 298 51.77 32.94 -18.23
N ILE A 299 50.69 32.43 -18.84
CA ILE A 299 50.63 32.22 -20.29
C ILE A 299 50.72 33.56 -21.06
N VAL A 300 50.01 34.59 -20.61
CA VAL A 300 50.05 35.92 -21.24
C VAL A 300 51.46 36.51 -21.14
N LYS A 301 52.09 36.46 -19.96
CA LYS A 301 53.46 36.96 -19.74
C LYS A 301 54.47 36.17 -20.59
N THR A 302 54.31 34.86 -20.75
CA THR A 302 55.15 34.04 -21.64
C THR A 302 54.98 34.42 -23.11
N TYR A 303 53.76 34.57 -23.62
CA TYR A 303 53.56 34.98 -25.01
C TYR A 303 54.11 36.37 -25.28
N ARG A 304 54.03 37.30 -24.32
CA ARG A 304 54.62 38.63 -24.46
C ARG A 304 56.14 38.55 -24.57
N LYS A 305 56.79 37.69 -23.78
CA LYS A 305 58.24 37.43 -23.87
C LYS A 305 58.66 36.79 -25.19
N LEU A 306 57.80 35.99 -25.80
CA LEU A 306 58.00 35.38 -27.12
C LEU A 306 57.77 36.36 -28.30
N GLY A 307 57.52 37.65 -28.03
CA GLY A 307 57.38 38.68 -29.05
C GLY A 307 55.97 38.86 -29.62
N TYR A 308 54.98 38.09 -29.16
CA TYR A 308 53.60 38.23 -29.66
C TYR A 308 53.01 39.60 -29.30
N THR A 309 52.24 40.15 -30.24
CA THR A 309 51.48 41.38 -30.04
C THR A 309 50.28 41.14 -29.12
N LYS A 310 49.81 42.19 -28.45
CA LYS A 310 48.64 42.13 -27.57
C LYS A 310 47.39 41.59 -28.30
N LEU A 311 47.24 41.94 -29.58
CA LEU A 311 46.13 41.49 -30.43
C LEU A 311 46.21 39.99 -30.72
N GLU A 312 47.40 39.47 -31.03
CA GLU A 312 47.61 38.03 -31.27
C GLU A 312 47.35 37.21 -30.01
N ILE A 313 47.82 37.68 -28.85
CA ILE A 313 47.56 37.03 -27.56
C ILE A 313 46.06 36.96 -27.28
N SER A 314 45.35 38.08 -27.49
CA SER A 314 43.89 38.17 -27.33
C SER A 314 43.15 37.16 -28.21
N LYS A 315 43.49 37.10 -29.50
CA LYS A 315 42.89 36.14 -30.46
C LYS A 315 43.18 34.69 -30.08
N ARG A 316 44.44 34.38 -29.73
CA ARG A 316 44.89 33.01 -29.45
C ARG A 316 44.31 32.44 -28.16
N LEU A 317 44.17 33.28 -27.13
CA LEU A 317 43.59 32.90 -25.85
C LEU A 317 42.07 33.09 -25.79
N LYS A 318 41.45 33.69 -26.82
CA LYS A 318 40.02 34.07 -26.88
C LYS A 318 39.60 34.93 -25.69
N ILE A 319 40.36 35.99 -25.45
CA ILE A 319 40.15 36.91 -24.33
C ILE A 319 40.15 38.35 -24.79
N SER A 320 39.45 39.24 -24.08
CA SER A 320 39.40 40.65 -24.44
C SER A 320 40.79 41.29 -24.38
N ARG A 321 41.05 42.25 -25.28
CA ARG A 321 42.31 43.00 -25.34
C ARG A 321 42.57 43.76 -24.04
N ASN A 322 41.53 44.38 -23.47
CA ASN A 322 41.60 45.04 -22.17
C ASN A 322 42.09 44.10 -21.07
N THR A 323 41.61 42.85 -21.05
CA THR A 323 42.10 41.88 -20.05
C THR A 323 43.57 41.49 -20.27
N VAL A 324 44.08 41.54 -21.49
CA VAL A 324 45.51 41.35 -21.76
C VAL A 324 46.30 42.54 -21.24
N ASP A 325 45.82 43.76 -21.48
CA ASP A 325 46.42 45.00 -20.99
C ASP A 325 46.45 45.02 -19.45
N ASP A 326 45.34 44.73 -18.79
CA ASP A 326 45.27 44.73 -17.32
C ASP A 326 46.23 43.70 -16.67
N ILE A 327 46.48 42.57 -17.34
CA ILE A 327 47.43 41.54 -16.88
C ILE A 327 48.87 41.98 -17.07
N LEU A 328 49.18 42.71 -18.15
CA LEU A 328 50.53 43.16 -18.47
C LEU A 328 50.92 44.42 -17.68
N ASP A 329 49.96 45.31 -17.42
CA ASP A 329 50.16 46.54 -16.66
C ASP A 329 50.11 46.30 -15.14
N ASP A 330 50.01 45.03 -14.69
CA ASP A 330 49.80 44.59 -13.30
C ASP A 330 48.64 45.34 -12.59
N LYS A 331 47.71 45.92 -13.37
CA LYS A 331 46.61 46.79 -12.91
C LYS A 331 45.46 46.03 -12.25
N LEU A 332 45.53 44.71 -12.16
CA LEU A 332 44.31 43.93 -11.99
C LEU A 332 43.73 43.98 -10.56
N ILE A 333 42.51 44.52 -10.52
CA ILE A 333 41.40 44.45 -9.55
C ILE A 333 41.34 43.17 -8.69
N LEU A 334 41.94 42.05 -9.12
CA LEU A 334 42.09 40.87 -8.27
C LEU A 334 42.93 41.15 -7.02
N LYS A 335 43.96 42.02 -7.03
CA LYS A 335 44.70 42.38 -5.79
C LYS A 335 43.77 42.94 -4.71
N ASN A 336 42.74 43.70 -5.10
CA ASN A 336 41.77 44.28 -4.18
C ASN A 336 40.78 43.22 -3.65
N LYS A 337 40.26 42.32 -4.49
CA LYS A 337 39.47 41.15 -4.04
C LYS A 337 40.28 40.14 -3.21
N ILE A 338 41.56 39.96 -3.54
CA ILE A 338 42.55 39.13 -2.81
C ILE A 338 42.77 39.70 -1.40
N ASN A 339 42.86 41.04 -1.27
CA ASN A 339 43.03 41.73 0.00
C ASN A 339 41.75 41.75 0.85
N GLU A 340 40.57 41.86 0.26
CA GLU A 340 39.28 41.74 0.98
C GLU A 340 39.06 40.33 1.55
N ILE A 341 39.43 39.28 0.80
CA ILE A 341 39.26 37.89 1.23
C ILE A 341 40.33 37.48 2.28
N ARG A 342 41.54 38.05 2.22
CA ARG A 342 42.57 37.88 3.27
C ARG A 342 42.15 38.45 4.63
N LYS A 343 41.25 39.45 4.65
CA LYS A 343 40.70 40.05 5.87
C LYS A 343 39.57 39.22 6.52
N MET A 344 39.12 38.14 5.89
CA MET A 344 38.09 37.27 6.48
C MET A 344 38.70 36.44 7.62
N PRO A 345 38.14 36.49 8.85
CA PRO A 345 38.75 35.88 10.03
C PRO A 345 38.95 34.37 9.84
N ASN A 346 40.08 33.86 10.31
CA ASN A 346 40.36 32.44 10.41
C ASN A 346 39.27 31.78 11.27
N ALA A 347 38.30 31.11 10.62
CA ALA A 347 37.46 30.17 11.35
C ALA A 347 38.37 29.04 11.82
N LYS A 348 38.70 29.05 13.12
CA LYS A 348 39.32 27.93 13.80
C LYS A 348 38.55 26.67 13.40
N ILE A 349 39.28 25.70 12.87
CA ILE A 349 38.77 24.36 12.62
C ILE A 349 38.44 23.80 14.00
N TYR A 350 37.17 23.82 14.39
CA TYR A 350 36.70 22.94 15.45
C TYR A 350 36.42 21.60 14.78
N VAL A 351 37.40 20.70 14.92
CA VAL A 351 37.18 19.26 14.77
C VAL A 351 36.27 18.86 15.93
N ALA A 352 35.10 18.32 15.61
CA ALA A 352 34.27 17.53 16.50
C ALA A 352 33.83 16.30 15.71
#